data_AF-A0A834I874-F1
#
_entry.id   AF-A0A834I874-F1
#
_cell.length_a   1.000
_cell.length_b   1.000
_cell.length_c   1.000
_cell.angle_alpha   90.00
_cell.angle_beta   90.00
_cell.angle_gamma   90.00
#
_symmetry.space_group_name_H-M   'P 1'
#
loop_
_entity.id
_entity.type
_entity.pdbx_description
1 polymer ?
#
loop_
_entity_poly.entity_id
_entity_poly.type
_entity_poly.pdbx_seq_one_letter_code
_entity_poly.pdbx_strand_id
1 'polypeptide(L)'
;PQPPPPETKDPCYPPPCGSNAICRAENNNAICECLPEYHGNPYLGCRPECIANSDCPRNRACIRNKCQDPCPGTCGVNAQCTTTNHVPICTCSDGYTGDAFRLCNFIPKEEPPKNPCSPNPCGINTACRTSGDNAICECLPGFFGNPNIGGCRPECTVSSDCARDKACVNTRCVDPCPGVCGFQAICNVINHSPVCSCPQPLIGDPFTLCSEP
;
A
#
# COMPACT_ATOMS: atom_id res chain seq x y z
N PRO A 1 -11.97 96.82 -28.00
CA PRO A 1 -11.87 95.73 -27.00
C PRO A 1 -12.69 94.51 -27.48
N GLN A 2 -12.01 93.43 -27.88
CA GLN A 2 -12.70 92.16 -28.18
C GLN A 2 -13.25 91.56 -26.87
N PRO A 3 -14.47 91.02 -26.86
CA PRO A 3 -14.98 90.30 -25.69
C PRO A 3 -14.06 89.10 -25.40
N PRO A 4 -13.81 88.78 -24.12
CA PRO A 4 -13.00 87.61 -23.77
C PRO A 4 -13.67 86.35 -24.35
N PRO A 5 -12.88 85.39 -24.87
CA PRO A 5 -13.43 84.13 -25.37
C PRO A 5 -14.21 83.42 -24.25
N PRO A 6 -15.33 82.75 -24.56
CA PRO A 6 -16.08 82.01 -23.55
C PRO A 6 -15.16 80.93 -22.94
N GLU A 7 -14.94 81.01 -21.63
CA GLU A 7 -14.27 79.96 -20.86
C GLU A 7 -15.12 78.69 -20.94
N THR A 8 -14.67 77.72 -21.74
CA THR A 8 -15.25 76.38 -21.75
C THR A 8 -14.77 75.68 -20.49
N LYS A 9 -15.65 75.59 -19.48
CA LYS A 9 -15.36 74.80 -18.27
C LYS A 9 -15.23 73.33 -18.68
N ASP A 10 -14.09 72.73 -18.38
CA ASP A 10 -13.87 71.30 -18.59
C ASP A 10 -14.91 70.48 -17.80
N PRO A 11 -15.80 69.72 -18.47
CA PRO A 11 -16.82 68.92 -17.80
C PRO A 11 -16.23 67.85 -16.86
N CYS A 12 -14.98 67.44 -17.07
CA CYS A 12 -14.28 66.47 -16.23
C CYS A 12 -13.56 67.09 -15.03
N TYR A 13 -13.68 68.41 -14.81
CA TYR A 13 -13.10 69.09 -13.66
C TYR A 13 -14.13 69.93 -12.87
N PRO A 14 -14.40 69.64 -11.58
CA PRO A 14 -13.81 68.56 -10.77
C PRO A 14 -14.25 67.15 -11.24
N PRO A 15 -13.52 66.08 -10.87
CA PRO A 15 -13.80 64.73 -11.38
C PRO A 15 -15.23 64.27 -11.06
N PRO A 16 -16.09 64.04 -12.07
CA PRO A 16 -17.48 63.66 -11.84
C PRO A 16 -17.69 62.13 -11.81
N CYS A 17 -16.68 61.35 -12.19
CA CYS A 17 -16.76 59.88 -12.29
C CYS A 17 -16.32 59.19 -11.00
N GLY A 18 -16.87 58.01 -10.76
CA GLY A 18 -16.52 57.16 -9.63
C GLY A 18 -15.14 56.51 -9.77
N SER A 19 -14.72 55.77 -8.75
CA SER A 19 -13.44 55.06 -8.76
C SER A 19 -13.36 54.02 -9.90
N ASN A 20 -12.16 53.84 -10.47
CA ASN A 20 -11.91 52.93 -11.60
C ASN A 20 -12.77 53.22 -12.85
N ALA A 21 -13.20 54.47 -13.04
CA ALA A 21 -13.86 54.96 -14.25
C ALA A 21 -13.04 56.08 -14.91
N ILE A 22 -13.12 56.18 -16.23
CA ILE A 22 -12.51 57.25 -17.03
C ILE A 22 -13.59 58.26 -17.44
N CYS A 23 -13.27 59.55 -17.33
CA CYS A 23 -14.11 60.64 -17.81
C CYS A 23 -13.75 60.99 -19.25
N ARG A 24 -14.75 61.10 -20.13
CA ARG A 24 -14.61 61.66 -21.47
C ARG A 24 -15.59 62.81 -21.65
N ALA A 25 -15.11 63.95 -22.13
CA ALA A 25 -15.95 65.09 -22.44
C ALA A 25 -16.57 64.92 -23.83
N GLU A 26 -17.90 64.88 -23.91
CA GLU A 26 -18.64 64.78 -25.17
C GLU A 26 -19.80 65.80 -25.16
N ASN A 27 -19.87 66.67 -26.16
CA ASN A 27 -20.89 67.73 -26.27
C ASN A 27 -21.04 68.60 -24.99
N ASN A 28 -19.91 68.96 -24.35
CA ASN A 28 -19.86 69.75 -23.11
C ASN A 28 -20.46 69.04 -21.87
N ASN A 29 -20.66 67.73 -21.95
CA ASN A 29 -21.06 66.87 -20.83
C ASN A 29 -19.94 65.89 -20.47
N ALA A 30 -19.89 65.49 -19.19
CA ALA A 30 -19.00 64.43 -18.73
C ALA A 30 -19.66 63.06 -18.90
N ILE A 31 -19.03 62.18 -19.66
CA ILE A 31 -19.43 60.78 -19.82
C ILE A 31 -18.43 59.91 -19.09
N CYS A 32 -18.92 59.08 -18.17
CA CYS A 32 -18.12 58.17 -17.39
C CYS A 32 -18.22 56.75 -17.93
N GLU A 33 -17.08 56.07 -18.10
CA GLU A 33 -17.02 54.65 -18.47
C GLU A 33 -16.07 53.89 -17.55
N CYS A 34 -16.36 52.64 -17.24
CA CYS A 34 -15.45 51.82 -16.45
C CYS A 34 -14.14 51.59 -17.22
N LEU A 35 -13.02 51.52 -16.49
CA LEU A 35 -11.76 51.03 -17.06
C LEU A 35 -11.95 49.58 -17.58
N PRO A 36 -11.12 49.13 -18.55
CA PRO A 36 -11.20 47.77 -19.05
C PRO A 36 -11.15 46.74 -17.92
N GLU A 37 -11.99 45.70 -18.01
CA GLU A 37 -12.15 44.62 -17.00
C GLU A 37 -12.78 45.04 -15.66
N TYR A 38 -13.25 46.28 -15.55
CA TYR A 38 -14.06 46.74 -14.42
C TYR A 38 -15.53 46.85 -14.83
N HIS A 39 -16.42 46.52 -13.90
CA HIS A 39 -17.86 46.47 -14.12
C HIS A 39 -18.61 47.23 -13.02
N GLY A 40 -19.80 47.74 -13.32
CA GLY A 40 -20.64 48.47 -12.38
C GLY A 40 -21.16 49.77 -12.96
N ASN A 41 -21.41 50.75 -12.09
CA ASN A 41 -21.88 52.08 -12.48
C ASN A 41 -20.69 53.06 -12.51
N PRO A 42 -20.27 53.55 -13.70
CA PRO A 42 -19.12 54.46 -13.82
C PRO A 42 -19.25 55.79 -13.06
N TYR A 43 -20.48 56.24 -12.77
CA TYR A 43 -20.73 57.47 -12.03
C TYR A 43 -20.62 57.27 -10.51
N LEU A 44 -20.71 56.04 -10.01
CA LEU A 44 -20.56 55.72 -8.57
C LEU A 44 -19.22 55.06 -8.26
N GLY A 45 -18.75 54.19 -9.14
CA GLY A 45 -17.51 53.44 -9.03
C GLY A 45 -17.64 52.06 -9.65
N CYS A 46 -16.58 51.63 -10.33
CA CYS A 46 -16.48 50.32 -10.95
C CYS A 46 -15.64 49.38 -10.08
N ARG A 47 -16.00 48.10 -10.09
CA ARG A 47 -15.29 47.03 -9.35
C ARG A 47 -14.74 46.00 -10.32
N PRO A 48 -13.61 45.35 -9.99
CA PRO A 48 -13.15 44.20 -10.75
C PRO A 48 -14.13 43.01 -10.61
N GLU A 49 -13.89 41.96 -11.40
CA GLU A 49 -14.63 40.70 -11.29
C GLU A 49 -14.56 40.10 -9.87
N CYS A 50 -13.39 40.12 -9.24
CA CYS A 50 -13.19 39.65 -7.87
C CYS A 50 -12.16 40.49 -7.12
N ILE A 51 -12.27 40.50 -5.79
CA ILE A 51 -11.26 41.03 -4.86
C ILE A 51 -10.77 39.94 -3.89
N ALA A 52 -11.57 38.90 -3.69
CA ALA A 52 -11.25 37.75 -2.85
C ALA A 52 -11.70 36.45 -3.51
N ASN A 53 -11.12 35.33 -3.08
CA ASN A 53 -11.49 33.99 -3.56
C ASN A 53 -12.99 33.68 -3.37
N SER A 54 -13.61 34.20 -2.31
CA SER A 54 -15.04 34.04 -2.03
C SER A 54 -15.96 34.65 -3.08
N ASP A 55 -15.46 35.58 -3.90
CA ASP A 55 -16.22 36.19 -4.99
C ASP A 55 -16.28 35.26 -6.22
N CYS A 56 -15.41 34.24 -6.26
CA CYS A 56 -15.31 33.29 -7.36
C CYS A 56 -16.08 31.99 -7.08
N PRO A 57 -16.46 31.24 -8.13
CA PRO A 57 -16.89 29.85 -7.97
C PRO A 57 -15.82 28.98 -7.27
N ARG A 58 -16.23 27.91 -6.57
CA ARG A 58 -15.32 27.04 -5.79
C ARG A 58 -14.16 26.43 -6.59
N ASN A 59 -14.34 26.28 -7.90
CA ASN A 59 -13.34 25.75 -8.83
C ASN A 59 -12.44 26.82 -9.47
N ARG A 60 -12.49 28.08 -9.01
CA ARG A 60 -11.68 29.20 -9.54
C ARG A 60 -11.14 30.06 -8.41
N ALA A 61 -9.96 30.64 -8.55
CA ALA A 61 -9.39 31.55 -7.58
C ALA A 61 -9.36 32.99 -8.11
N CYS A 62 -9.36 33.97 -7.22
CA CYS A 62 -9.18 35.36 -7.59
C CYS A 62 -7.70 35.64 -7.86
N ILE A 63 -7.33 35.69 -9.15
CA ILE A 63 -5.96 35.88 -9.60
C ILE A 63 -5.93 37.15 -10.46
N ARG A 64 -5.22 38.17 -9.99
CA ARG A 64 -5.13 39.48 -10.66
C ARG A 64 -6.52 40.05 -10.99
N ASN A 65 -7.39 40.09 -9.99
CA ASN A 65 -8.75 40.66 -10.09
C ASN A 65 -9.71 39.94 -11.05
N LYS A 66 -9.40 38.68 -11.41
CA LYS A 66 -10.23 37.83 -12.25
C LYS A 66 -10.38 36.42 -11.67
N CYS A 67 -11.53 35.80 -11.89
CA CYS A 67 -11.77 34.43 -11.45
C CYS A 67 -11.20 33.43 -12.47
N GLN A 68 -10.01 32.89 -12.16
CA GLN A 68 -9.25 32.02 -13.04
C GLN A 68 -9.02 30.64 -12.41
N ASP A 69 -8.74 29.64 -13.24
CA ASP A 69 -8.31 28.33 -12.76
C ASP A 69 -6.86 28.42 -12.24
N PRO A 70 -6.58 28.07 -10.96
CA PRO A 70 -5.22 28.08 -10.43
C PRO A 70 -4.35 26.90 -10.86
N CYS A 71 -4.89 25.93 -11.63
CA CYS A 71 -4.14 24.73 -12.03
C CYS A 71 -3.00 24.92 -13.04
N PRO A 72 -3.12 25.75 -14.10
CA PRO A 72 -2.09 25.88 -15.12
C PRO A 72 -0.73 26.28 -14.52
N GLY A 73 0.27 25.40 -14.65
CA GLY A 73 1.64 25.63 -14.19
C GLY A 73 1.91 25.32 -12.71
N THR A 74 0.93 24.80 -11.96
CA THR A 74 1.08 24.52 -10.52
C THR A 74 1.57 23.10 -10.22
N CYS A 75 1.09 22.10 -10.95
CA CYS A 75 1.44 20.69 -10.69
C CYS A 75 2.62 20.19 -11.53
N GLY A 76 3.28 19.15 -11.02
CA GLY A 76 4.42 18.49 -11.66
C GLY A 76 4.03 17.63 -12.86
N VAL A 77 5.04 17.06 -13.51
CA VAL A 77 4.84 16.15 -14.66
C VAL A 77 4.18 14.85 -14.19
N ASN A 78 3.22 14.33 -14.98
CA ASN A 78 2.38 13.15 -14.66
C ASN A 78 1.52 13.30 -13.39
N ALA A 79 1.20 14.55 -13.02
CA ALA A 79 0.24 14.86 -11.98
C ALA A 79 -1.05 15.45 -12.59
N GLN A 80 -2.17 15.09 -12.00
CA GLN A 80 -3.47 15.70 -12.25
C GLN A 80 -3.68 16.85 -11.27
N CYS A 81 -4.12 17.98 -11.78
CA CYS A 81 -4.53 19.12 -10.97
C CYS A 81 -6.04 19.16 -10.81
N THR A 82 -6.52 19.38 -9.59
CA THR A 82 -7.92 19.69 -9.30
C THR A 82 -8.03 20.90 -8.40
N THR A 83 -8.98 21.80 -8.65
CA THR A 83 -9.17 22.99 -7.82
C THR A 83 -10.26 22.71 -6.77
N THR A 84 -9.88 22.73 -5.50
CA THR A 84 -10.79 22.56 -4.37
C THR A 84 -10.74 23.78 -3.47
N ASN A 85 -11.88 24.45 -3.29
CA ASN A 85 -12.00 25.68 -2.50
C ASN A 85 -10.95 26.73 -2.90
N HIS A 86 -10.86 27.01 -4.20
CA HIS A 86 -9.93 28.00 -4.78
C HIS A 86 -8.44 27.62 -4.67
N VAL A 87 -8.11 26.42 -4.18
CA VAL A 87 -6.74 25.93 -4.03
C VAL A 87 -6.47 24.79 -5.03
N PRO A 88 -5.37 24.85 -5.79
CA PRO A 88 -4.97 23.74 -6.65
C PRO A 88 -4.42 22.59 -5.80
N ILE A 89 -4.92 21.39 -6.05
CA ILE A 89 -4.49 20.14 -5.45
C ILE A 89 -3.89 19.27 -6.55
N CYS A 90 -2.65 18.84 -6.34
CA CYS A 90 -1.91 17.98 -7.25
C CYS A 90 -1.91 16.54 -6.75
N THR A 91 -2.32 15.59 -7.60
CA THR A 91 -2.27 14.16 -7.31
C THR A 91 -1.57 13.43 -8.46
N CYS A 92 -0.74 12.44 -8.17
CA CYS A 92 -0.16 11.63 -9.24
C CYS A 92 -1.26 10.91 -10.02
N SER A 93 -1.12 10.84 -11.35
CA SER A 93 -2.04 10.10 -12.19
C SER A 93 -1.98 8.59 -11.90
N ASP A 94 -3.02 7.87 -12.28
CA ASP A 94 -3.11 6.42 -12.07
C ASP A 94 -1.87 5.69 -12.62
N GLY A 95 -1.27 4.84 -11.79
CA GLY A 95 -0.03 4.12 -12.13
C GLY A 95 1.26 4.93 -11.93
N TYR A 96 1.19 6.11 -11.30
CA TYR A 96 2.37 6.91 -10.95
C TYR A 96 2.44 7.19 -9.43
N THR A 97 3.65 7.44 -8.92
CA THR A 97 3.92 7.77 -7.52
C THR A 97 5.05 8.79 -7.38
N GLY A 98 5.12 9.50 -6.25
CA GLY A 98 6.16 10.50 -5.98
C GLY A 98 5.59 11.84 -5.53
N ASP A 99 6.29 12.93 -5.87
CA ASP A 99 5.91 14.29 -5.51
C ASP A 99 5.08 14.92 -6.63
N ALA A 100 3.78 15.06 -6.40
CA ALA A 100 2.83 15.59 -7.38
C ALA A 100 3.04 17.07 -7.75
N PHE A 101 3.82 17.83 -6.97
CA PHE A 101 4.19 19.21 -7.31
C PHE A 101 5.46 19.28 -8.17
N ARG A 102 6.20 18.18 -8.31
CA ARG A 102 7.47 18.14 -9.05
C ARG A 102 7.43 17.14 -10.20
N LEU A 103 7.32 15.86 -9.86
CA LEU A 103 7.37 14.74 -10.79
C LEU A 103 6.77 13.50 -10.15
N CYS A 104 5.80 12.90 -10.84
CA CYS A 104 5.34 11.55 -10.56
C CYS A 104 6.05 10.56 -11.49
N ASN A 105 6.59 9.50 -10.89
CA ASN A 105 7.30 8.41 -11.57
C ASN A 105 6.37 7.23 -11.79
N PHE A 106 6.53 6.54 -12.92
CA PHE A 106 5.74 5.34 -13.22
C PHE A 106 6.01 4.25 -12.17
N ILE A 107 4.94 3.62 -11.67
CA ILE A 107 5.02 2.46 -10.79
C ILE A 107 5.25 1.24 -11.69
N PRO A 108 6.44 0.61 -11.66
CA PRO A 108 6.68 -0.61 -12.41
C PRO A 108 5.69 -1.68 -11.95
N LYS A 109 5.01 -2.34 -12.89
CA LYS A 109 4.29 -3.57 -12.56
C LYS A 109 5.35 -4.63 -12.25
N GLU A 110 5.32 -5.18 -11.05
CA GLU A 110 6.14 -6.36 -10.75
C GLU A 110 5.69 -7.49 -11.67
N GLU A 111 6.60 -7.96 -12.53
CA GLU A 111 6.39 -9.21 -13.24
C GLU A 111 6.32 -10.34 -12.22
N PRO A 112 5.43 -11.34 -12.39
CA PRO A 112 5.44 -12.51 -11.54
C PRO A 112 6.85 -13.12 -11.53
N PRO A 113 7.30 -13.67 -10.40
CA PRO A 113 8.65 -14.21 -10.31
C PRO A 113 8.84 -15.28 -11.39
N LYS A 114 9.88 -15.13 -12.22
CA LYS A 114 10.22 -16.07 -13.31
C LYS A 114 10.35 -17.51 -12.80
N ASN A 115 10.65 -17.69 -11.53
CA ASN A 115 10.62 -18.97 -10.84
C ASN A 115 9.74 -18.87 -9.58
N PRO A 116 8.57 -19.54 -9.54
CA PRO A 116 7.68 -19.56 -8.38
C PRO A 116 8.33 -20.10 -7.09
N CYS A 117 9.42 -20.87 -7.20
CA CYS A 117 10.20 -21.36 -6.06
C CYS A 117 11.32 -20.41 -5.60
N SER A 118 11.41 -19.18 -6.12
CA SER A 118 12.46 -18.22 -5.79
C SER A 118 11.89 -16.82 -5.51
N PRO A 119 11.89 -16.35 -4.24
CA PRO A 119 12.32 -17.08 -3.04
C PRO A 119 11.40 -18.28 -2.74
N ASN A 120 11.91 -19.30 -2.03
CA ASN A 120 11.14 -20.52 -1.76
C ASN A 120 9.89 -20.20 -0.93
N PRO A 121 8.67 -20.39 -1.47
CA PRO A 121 7.43 -20.10 -0.75
C PRO A 121 6.99 -21.24 0.17
N CYS A 122 7.65 -22.40 0.10
CA CYS A 122 7.29 -23.59 0.87
C CYS A 122 7.80 -23.52 2.31
N GLY A 123 7.13 -24.22 3.23
CA GLY A 123 7.53 -24.30 4.62
C GLY A 123 8.81 -25.12 4.85
N ILE A 124 9.29 -25.18 6.10
CA ILE A 124 10.51 -25.92 6.46
C ILE A 124 10.41 -27.42 6.14
N ASN A 125 11.55 -28.06 5.89
CA ASN A 125 11.65 -29.50 5.55
C ASN A 125 10.79 -29.92 4.35
N THR A 126 10.69 -29.05 3.35
CA THR A 126 9.98 -29.32 2.10
C THR A 126 10.90 -29.20 0.88
N ALA A 127 10.53 -29.88 -0.19
CA ALA A 127 11.03 -29.62 -1.53
C ALA A 127 10.01 -28.77 -2.30
N CYS A 128 10.50 -27.75 -3.01
CA CYS A 128 9.70 -26.96 -3.95
C CYS A 128 9.94 -27.45 -5.39
N ARG A 129 8.88 -27.71 -6.13
CA ARG A 129 8.92 -28.00 -7.57
C ARG A 129 7.95 -27.09 -8.32
N THR A 130 8.31 -26.72 -9.54
CA THR A 130 7.46 -25.88 -10.40
C THR A 130 6.50 -26.72 -11.22
N SER A 131 5.25 -26.27 -11.34
CA SER A 131 4.26 -26.85 -12.26
C SER A 131 3.50 -25.72 -12.95
N GLY A 132 3.90 -25.39 -14.18
CA GLY A 132 3.48 -24.15 -14.83
C GLY A 132 4.00 -22.95 -14.05
N ASP A 133 3.11 -22.00 -13.76
CA ASP A 133 3.42 -20.79 -12.98
C ASP A 133 3.26 -20.98 -11.46
N ASN A 134 2.99 -22.21 -11.00
CA ASN A 134 2.75 -22.50 -9.58
C ASN A 134 3.94 -23.21 -8.92
N ALA A 135 4.19 -22.85 -7.66
CA ALA A 135 5.03 -23.63 -6.76
C ALA A 135 4.23 -24.77 -6.13
N ILE A 136 4.74 -25.99 -6.23
CA ILE A 136 4.22 -27.17 -5.53
C ILE A 136 5.21 -27.55 -4.44
N CYS A 137 4.72 -27.61 -3.21
CA CYS A 137 5.49 -27.96 -2.02
C CYS A 137 5.21 -29.40 -1.60
N GLU A 138 6.24 -30.16 -1.27
CA GLU A 138 6.15 -31.54 -0.82
C GLU A 138 7.08 -31.79 0.38
N CYS A 139 6.66 -32.60 1.35
CA CYS A 139 7.52 -32.94 2.49
C CYS A 139 8.74 -33.75 2.03
N LEU A 140 9.90 -33.47 2.61
CA LEU A 140 11.07 -34.33 2.43
C LEU A 140 10.79 -35.72 3.02
N PRO A 141 11.48 -36.78 2.53
CA PRO A 141 11.31 -38.13 3.05
C PRO A 141 11.48 -38.21 4.58
N GLY A 142 10.52 -38.84 5.26
CA GLY A 142 10.51 -38.97 6.73
C GLY A 142 9.91 -37.77 7.47
N PHE A 143 9.47 -36.73 6.77
CA PHE A 143 8.71 -35.62 7.33
C PHE A 143 7.24 -35.70 6.92
N PHE A 144 6.37 -35.25 7.81
CA PHE A 144 4.92 -35.33 7.67
C PHE A 144 4.29 -33.99 8.08
N GLY A 145 3.09 -33.71 7.57
CA GLY A 145 2.36 -32.48 7.84
C GLY A 145 1.97 -31.75 6.56
N ASN A 146 1.75 -30.43 6.68
CA ASN A 146 1.32 -29.60 5.56
C ASN A 146 2.51 -28.77 5.02
N PRO A 147 3.02 -29.08 3.81
CA PRO A 147 4.19 -28.39 3.27
C PRO A 147 3.94 -26.91 2.95
N ASN A 148 2.68 -26.48 2.82
CA ASN A 148 2.29 -25.10 2.51
C ASN A 148 2.06 -24.24 3.77
N ILE A 149 1.83 -24.86 4.94
CA ILE A 149 1.46 -24.15 6.17
C ILE A 149 2.41 -24.55 7.29
N GLY A 150 3.45 -23.74 7.51
CA GLY A 150 4.44 -23.97 8.57
C GLY A 150 5.44 -25.10 8.30
N GLY A 151 5.27 -25.86 7.20
CA GLY A 151 6.20 -26.90 6.75
C GLY A 151 5.94 -28.27 7.38
N CYS A 152 6.89 -29.18 7.15
CA CYS A 152 6.79 -30.56 7.60
C CYS A 152 7.68 -30.82 8.82
N ARG A 153 7.25 -31.77 9.65
CA ARG A 153 7.92 -32.15 10.90
C ARG A 153 8.21 -33.65 10.90
N PRO A 154 9.23 -34.13 11.64
CA PRO A 154 9.41 -35.56 11.84
C PRO A 154 8.19 -36.18 12.52
N GLU A 155 8.06 -37.50 12.43
CA GLU A 155 7.00 -38.26 13.12
C GLU A 155 7.10 -38.10 14.65
N CYS A 156 8.34 -38.09 15.17
CA CYS A 156 8.60 -37.86 16.59
C CYS A 156 9.93 -37.13 16.80
N THR A 157 10.03 -36.45 17.94
CA THR A 157 11.27 -35.87 18.47
C THR A 157 11.66 -36.48 19.80
N VAL A 158 10.67 -36.97 20.55
CA VAL A 158 10.82 -37.69 21.82
C VAL A 158 9.89 -38.90 21.83
N SER A 159 10.22 -39.93 22.63
CA SER A 159 9.40 -41.15 22.66
C SER A 159 7.96 -40.92 23.09
N SER A 160 7.68 -39.89 23.92
CA SER A 160 6.32 -39.53 24.32
C SER A 160 5.44 -39.01 23.18
N ASP A 161 6.03 -38.66 22.02
CA ASP A 161 5.26 -38.31 20.81
C ASP A 161 4.65 -39.56 20.15
N CYS A 162 5.21 -40.74 20.47
CA CYS A 162 4.78 -42.02 19.93
C CYS A 162 3.67 -42.66 20.78
N ALA A 163 3.02 -43.69 20.21
CA ALA A 163 2.19 -44.59 21.00
C ALA A 163 3.01 -45.29 22.11
N ARG A 164 2.35 -45.71 23.19
CA ARG A 164 3.01 -46.24 24.41
C ARG A 164 3.84 -47.51 24.16
N ASP A 165 3.51 -48.24 23.10
CA ASP A 165 4.14 -49.45 22.62
C ASP A 165 5.28 -49.20 21.62
N LYS A 166 5.65 -47.93 21.36
CA LYS A 166 6.71 -47.55 20.42
C LYS A 166 7.70 -46.59 21.06
N ALA A 167 8.91 -46.50 20.53
CA ALA A 167 9.91 -45.52 20.93
C ALA A 167 10.28 -44.60 19.77
N CYS A 168 10.71 -43.37 20.07
CA CYS A 168 11.23 -42.48 19.04
C CYS A 168 12.68 -42.84 18.75
N VAL A 169 12.94 -43.39 17.58
CA VAL A 169 14.30 -43.77 17.13
C VAL A 169 14.50 -43.20 15.74
N ASN A 170 15.56 -42.41 15.54
CA ASN A 170 15.85 -41.73 14.28
C ASN A 170 14.61 -41.02 13.71
N THR A 171 13.96 -40.22 14.57
CA THR A 171 12.77 -39.40 14.25
C THR A 171 11.56 -40.18 13.73
N ARG A 172 11.49 -41.48 14.01
CA ARG A 172 10.36 -42.36 13.68
C ARG A 172 9.90 -43.16 14.89
N CYS A 173 8.60 -43.40 14.96
CA CYS A 173 7.99 -44.23 16.00
C CYS A 173 8.08 -45.70 15.63
N VAL A 174 9.03 -46.40 16.23
CA VAL A 174 9.33 -47.81 15.93
C VAL A 174 9.15 -48.68 17.18
N ASP A 175 8.96 -49.99 16.97
CA ASP A 175 9.00 -50.97 18.06
C ASP A 175 10.46 -51.12 18.55
N PRO A 176 10.76 -50.86 19.84
CA PRO A 176 12.10 -51.01 20.38
C PRO A 176 12.49 -52.46 20.73
N CYS A 177 11.59 -53.45 20.59
CA CYS A 177 11.86 -54.83 20.98
C CYS A 177 12.84 -55.63 20.09
N PRO A 178 12.84 -55.50 18.75
CA PRO A 178 13.67 -56.33 17.88
C PRO A 178 15.17 -56.23 18.22
N GLY A 179 15.77 -57.36 18.57
CA GLY A 179 17.21 -57.48 18.85
C GLY A 179 17.67 -57.03 20.24
N VAL A 180 16.74 -56.70 21.16
CA VAL A 180 17.09 -56.26 22.52
C VAL A 180 17.09 -57.41 23.54
N CYS A 181 16.14 -58.34 23.45
CA CYS A 181 16.03 -59.45 24.40
C CYS A 181 16.84 -60.67 23.96
N GLY A 182 17.27 -61.45 24.95
CA GLY A 182 18.04 -62.69 24.78
C GLY A 182 17.22 -63.83 24.19
N PHE A 183 17.88 -64.96 23.93
CA PHE A 183 17.20 -66.13 23.35
C PHE A 183 16.12 -66.68 24.31
N GLN A 184 14.95 -67.02 23.76
CA GLN A 184 13.75 -67.50 24.48
C GLN A 184 13.14 -66.50 25.50
N ALA A 185 13.57 -65.23 25.52
CA ALA A 185 12.91 -64.18 26.28
C ALA A 185 11.73 -63.57 25.52
N ILE A 186 10.70 -63.11 26.24
CA ILE A 186 9.61 -62.28 25.71
C ILE A 186 9.97 -60.81 25.88
N CYS A 187 9.78 -60.02 24.82
CA CYS A 187 9.87 -58.57 24.90
C CYS A 187 8.49 -57.93 24.99
N ASN A 188 8.28 -57.05 25.97
CA ASN A 188 7.12 -56.17 26.05
C ASN A 188 7.59 -54.72 26.12
N VAL A 189 6.91 -53.83 25.40
CA VAL A 189 7.23 -52.40 25.47
C VAL A 189 6.44 -51.77 26.62
N ILE A 190 7.15 -51.24 27.61
CA ILE A 190 6.56 -50.56 28.76
C ILE A 190 7.10 -49.12 28.78
N ASN A 191 6.22 -48.14 28.63
CA ASN A 191 6.56 -46.72 28.57
C ASN A 191 7.71 -46.44 27.57
N HIS A 192 7.52 -46.87 26.32
CA HIS A 192 8.48 -46.71 25.22
C HIS A 192 9.82 -47.45 25.41
N SER A 193 9.96 -48.27 26.46
CA SER A 193 11.18 -49.02 26.75
C SER A 193 10.94 -50.52 26.59
N PRO A 194 11.84 -51.26 25.95
CA PRO A 194 11.75 -52.71 25.86
C PRO A 194 12.03 -53.33 27.22
N VAL A 195 11.15 -54.19 27.68
CA VAL A 195 11.28 -54.96 28.93
C VAL A 195 11.29 -56.44 28.59
N CYS A 196 12.40 -57.09 28.89
CA CYS A 196 12.63 -58.50 28.63
C CYS A 196 12.27 -59.34 29.86
N SER A 197 11.54 -60.43 29.67
CA SER A 197 11.24 -61.39 30.74
C SER A 197 11.33 -62.83 30.25
N CYS A 198 11.73 -63.75 31.13
CA CYS A 198 11.64 -65.18 30.85
C CYS A 198 10.19 -65.65 31.08
N PRO A 199 9.52 -66.20 30.05
CA PRO A 199 8.20 -66.79 30.25
C PRO A 199 8.30 -68.03 31.13
N GLN A 200 7.36 -68.22 32.07
CA GLN A 200 7.33 -69.43 32.89
C GLN A 200 7.15 -70.68 32.00
N PRO A 201 7.89 -71.78 32.23
CA PRO A 201 8.74 -72.08 33.40
C PRO A 201 10.23 -71.70 33.25
N LEU A 202 10.63 -70.99 32.19
CA LEU A 202 12.04 -70.68 31.93
C LEU A 202 12.61 -69.70 32.97
N ILE A 203 13.88 -69.88 33.30
CA ILE A 203 14.66 -69.02 34.19
C ILE A 203 15.95 -68.58 33.49
N GLY A 204 16.62 -67.55 34.02
CA GLY A 204 17.89 -67.06 33.47
C GLY A 204 17.94 -65.54 33.40
N ASP A 205 18.83 -65.03 32.55
CA ASP A 205 18.94 -63.61 32.24
C ASP A 205 18.15 -63.30 30.95
N PRO A 206 17.03 -62.55 31.02
CA PRO A 206 16.21 -62.22 29.86
C PRO A 206 16.92 -61.44 28.75
N PHE A 207 18.10 -60.86 29.01
CA PHE A 207 18.89 -60.16 27.99
C PHE A 207 19.91 -61.08 27.28
N THR A 208 20.15 -62.27 27.84
CA THR A 208 21.14 -63.22 27.31
C THR A 208 20.47 -64.51 26.85
N LEU A 209 19.86 -65.25 27.78
CA LEU A 209 19.26 -66.56 27.55
C LEU A 209 18.30 -66.91 28.70
N CYS A 210 17.09 -67.33 28.34
CA CYS A 210 16.18 -68.06 29.21
C CYS A 210 16.26 -69.55 28.89
N SER A 211 16.39 -70.40 29.90
CA SER A 211 16.45 -71.85 29.74
C SER A 211 15.57 -72.57 30.76
N GLU A 212 15.34 -73.86 30.54
CA GLU A 212 14.72 -74.70 31.58
C GLU A 212 15.59 -74.72 32.85
N PRO A 213 14.97 -74.84 34.04
CA PRO A 213 15.67 -74.85 35.32
C PRO A 213 16.64 -76.02 35.54
#